data_AF-A0A8M1KAU7-F1
#
_entry.id   AF-A0A8M1KAU7-F1
#
_cell.length_a   1.000
_cell.length_b   1.000
_cell.length_c   1.000
_cell.angle_alpha   90.00
_cell.angle_beta   90.00
_cell.angle_gamma   90.00
#
_symmetry.space_group_name_H-M   'P 1'
#
loop_
_entity.id
_entity.type
_entity.pdbx_description
1 polymer ?
#
loop_
_entity_poly.entity_id
_entity_poly.type
_entity_poly.pdbx_seq_one_letter_code
_entity_poly.pdbx_strand_id
1 'polypeptide(L)'
;MRLLQDGDEAGCFPQSRHLPQLEAQVEYVIVFYASELILDPNTAHIHLSLSEGNRKVTWVKVDQLYPDHSERFDRWPQVLCREGLSGSCYWEAKWSGEGVRIAVAYKSIQRKGGSDESTTDSLLGRNDKSWSLWCSPLRYTAMHNNKGTGIPAPSSRSRRVAVYLDWLAGTLSFYSVSSDTLTHLHTFHSTFTEPLYPGFGVYHMGSSVSLVSVVFCKCRLLKMKKSKTEPHSSEE
;
A
#
# COMPACT_ATOMS: atom_id res chain seq x y z
N MET A 1 -28.13 -64.22 -53.22
CA MET A 1 -29.29 -63.96 -52.33
C MET A 1 -28.93 -62.80 -51.38
N ARG A 2 -29.93 -62.22 -50.72
CA ARG A 2 -29.90 -61.44 -49.45
C ARG A 2 -28.81 -61.91 -48.45
N LEU A 3 -28.16 -61.12 -47.58
CA LEU A 3 -28.21 -59.70 -47.09
C LEU A 3 -26.76 -59.26 -46.70
N LEU A 4 -26.35 -57.97 -46.64
CA LEU A 4 -26.41 -56.98 -45.52
C LEU A 4 -26.13 -57.58 -44.12
N GLN A 5 -25.37 -56.99 -43.17
CA GLN A 5 -24.68 -55.67 -42.97
C GLN A 5 -23.56 -55.91 -41.88
N ASP A 6 -22.70 -55.00 -41.36
CA ASP A 6 -22.52 -53.53 -41.41
C ASP A 6 -21.09 -53.09 -40.95
N GLY A 7 -20.73 -51.79 -41.06
CA GLY A 7 -19.62 -51.09 -40.34
C GLY A 7 -18.16 -51.33 -40.81
N ASP A 8 -17.20 -50.38 -40.73
CA ASP A 8 -17.23 -48.95 -40.35
C ASP A 8 -16.17 -48.14 -41.14
N GLU A 9 -16.30 -46.81 -41.19
CA GLU A 9 -15.50 -45.91 -42.05
C GLU A 9 -14.31 -45.18 -41.36
N ALA A 10 -13.54 -44.48 -42.23
CA ALA A 10 -12.57 -43.40 -41.98
C ALA A 10 -11.08 -43.77 -41.85
N GLY A 11 -10.14 -43.01 -42.41
CA GLY A 11 -10.29 -41.78 -43.22
C GLY A 11 -9.14 -40.81 -42.91
N CYS A 12 -8.41 -40.34 -43.92
CA CYS A 12 -7.16 -39.60 -43.71
C CYS A 12 -7.19 -38.18 -44.31
N PHE A 13 -6.36 -37.29 -43.74
CA PHE A 13 -6.09 -35.89 -44.13
C PHE A 13 -7.20 -34.85 -43.82
N PRO A 14 -6.85 -33.54 -43.66
CA PRO A 14 -5.68 -33.03 -42.93
C PRO A 14 -5.95 -31.72 -42.13
N GLN A 15 -4.88 -31.20 -41.49
CA GLN A 15 -4.69 -29.83 -40.98
C GLN A 15 -5.53 -29.33 -39.79
N SER A 16 -4.83 -29.11 -38.68
CA SER A 16 -5.04 -27.92 -37.83
C SER A 16 -3.68 -27.31 -37.49
N ARG A 17 -3.56 -25.98 -37.46
CA ARG A 17 -2.32 -25.29 -37.10
C ARG A 17 -2.39 -24.95 -35.61
N HIS A 18 -1.43 -25.43 -34.82
CA HIS A 18 -1.26 -24.97 -33.43
C HIS A 18 0.21 -24.72 -33.09
N LEU A 19 0.53 -23.43 -33.04
CA LEU A 19 1.61 -22.82 -32.27
C LEU A 19 1.00 -21.57 -31.59
N PRO A 20 1.51 -21.13 -30.43
CA PRO A 20 2.60 -21.71 -29.65
C PRO A 20 2.14 -22.25 -28.28
N GLN A 21 3.01 -23.07 -27.66
CA GLN A 21 2.98 -23.37 -26.23
C GLN A 21 3.37 -22.10 -25.44
N LEU A 22 2.38 -21.25 -25.15
CA LEU A 22 2.55 -20.10 -24.23
C LEU A 22 1.94 -20.43 -22.87
N GLU A 23 2.52 -21.41 -22.19
CA GLU A 23 2.07 -21.88 -20.88
C GLU A 23 2.38 -20.84 -19.79
N ALA A 24 1.39 -19.97 -19.58
CA ALA A 24 0.98 -19.50 -18.27
C ALA A 24 2.12 -19.08 -17.31
N GLN A 25 2.91 -18.07 -17.69
CA GLN A 25 3.55 -17.18 -16.70
C GLN A 25 2.49 -16.30 -16.00
N VAL A 26 1.54 -16.96 -15.32
CA VAL A 26 0.64 -16.34 -14.34
C VAL A 26 1.47 -16.14 -13.08
N GLU A 27 2.31 -15.10 -13.11
CA GLU A 27 3.03 -14.61 -11.94
C GLU A 27 2.02 -14.42 -10.80
N TYR A 28 2.13 -15.28 -9.79
CA TYR A 28 1.11 -15.45 -8.75
C TYR A 28 1.20 -14.28 -7.77
N VAL A 29 0.61 -13.14 -8.15
CA VAL A 29 0.59 -11.95 -7.30
C VAL A 29 -0.20 -12.28 -6.03
N ILE A 30 0.54 -12.53 -4.94
CA ILE A 30 -0.01 -12.69 -3.60
C ILE A 30 -0.48 -11.30 -3.15
N VAL A 31 -1.68 -10.93 -3.58
CA VAL A 31 -2.36 -9.71 -3.16
C VAL A 31 -2.78 -9.90 -1.70
N PHE A 32 -1.86 -9.61 -0.78
CA PHE A 32 -2.16 -9.50 0.65
C PHE A 32 -3.34 -8.56 0.84
N TYR A 33 -4.40 -9.05 1.46
CA TYR A 33 -5.65 -8.33 1.55
C TYR A 33 -5.56 -7.23 2.61
N ALA A 34 -6.07 -6.03 2.32
CA ALA A 34 -6.26 -4.97 3.33
C ALA A 34 -7.15 -5.40 4.53
N SER A 35 -7.82 -6.55 4.41
CA SER A 35 -8.54 -7.27 5.48
C SER A 35 -7.64 -7.83 6.58
N GLU A 36 -6.36 -8.11 6.28
CA GLU A 36 -5.39 -8.72 7.20
C GLU A 36 -4.55 -7.69 7.97
N LEU A 37 -4.55 -6.42 7.55
CA LEU A 37 -3.76 -5.37 8.22
C LEU A 37 -4.43 -4.93 9.53
N ILE A 38 -3.69 -5.04 10.63
CA ILE A 38 -4.12 -4.72 12.00
C ILE A 38 -3.12 -3.77 12.65
N LEU A 39 -3.58 -2.60 13.09
CA LEU A 39 -2.78 -1.60 13.81
C LEU A 39 -2.31 -2.17 15.15
N ASP A 40 -1.03 -2.04 15.47
CA ASP A 40 -0.46 -2.65 16.66
C ASP A 40 -0.51 -1.73 17.89
N PRO A 41 -1.27 -2.06 18.95
CA PRO A 41 -1.30 -1.27 20.19
C PRO A 41 0.06 -1.21 20.91
N ASN A 42 1.01 -2.07 20.57
CA ASN A 42 2.37 -2.04 21.14
C ASN A 42 3.30 -1.02 20.45
N THR A 43 2.90 -0.47 19.29
CA THR A 43 3.61 0.63 18.61
C THR A 43 2.93 1.99 18.81
N ALA A 44 1.61 2.00 19.02
CA ALA A 44 0.79 3.20 19.05
C ALA A 44 1.21 4.21 20.12
N HIS A 45 1.44 5.45 19.70
CA HIS A 45 1.67 6.58 20.60
C HIS A 45 0.46 6.88 21.50
N ILE A 46 0.68 7.35 22.74
CA ILE A 46 -0.37 7.54 23.76
C ILE A 46 -1.51 8.50 23.36
N HIS A 47 -1.23 9.56 22.60
CA HIS A 47 -2.24 10.44 21.96
C HIS A 47 -3.02 9.81 20.77
N LEU A 48 -2.92 8.50 20.51
CA LEU A 48 -3.65 7.82 19.42
C LEU A 48 -4.62 6.80 19.98
N SER A 49 -5.91 6.93 19.68
CA SER A 49 -6.91 5.92 20.01
C SER A 49 -7.14 4.97 18.83
N LEU A 50 -7.03 3.66 19.10
CA LEU A 50 -7.30 2.58 18.15
C LEU A 50 -8.74 2.08 18.29
N SER A 51 -9.41 1.86 17.16
CA SER A 51 -10.83 1.51 17.09
C SER A 51 -11.14 0.65 15.85
N GLU A 52 -12.42 0.27 15.68
CA GLU A 52 -12.91 -0.55 14.55
C GLU A 52 -12.12 -1.88 14.39
N GLY A 53 -11.85 -2.55 15.51
CA GLY A 53 -11.05 -3.79 15.55
C GLY A 53 -9.56 -3.56 15.29
N ASN A 54 -9.00 -2.45 15.76
CA ASN A 54 -7.66 -1.95 15.43
C ASN A 54 -7.45 -1.73 13.92
N ARG A 55 -8.49 -1.32 13.20
CA ARG A 55 -8.40 -0.95 11.77
C ARG A 55 -8.54 0.54 11.53
N LYS A 56 -8.74 1.32 12.60
CA LYS A 56 -8.78 2.79 12.59
C LYS A 56 -7.95 3.39 13.72
N VAL A 57 -7.23 4.46 13.39
CA VAL A 57 -6.47 5.31 14.32
C VAL A 57 -7.02 6.73 14.28
N THR A 58 -7.23 7.34 15.44
CA THR A 58 -7.71 8.74 15.59
C THR A 58 -6.86 9.46 16.62
N TRP A 59 -6.47 10.71 16.36
CA TRP A 59 -5.76 11.51 17.38
C TRP A 59 -6.72 11.94 18.49
N VAL A 60 -6.26 11.82 19.74
CA VAL A 60 -7.01 12.18 20.95
C VAL A 60 -6.15 13.03 21.89
N LYS A 61 -6.79 13.97 22.59
CA LYS A 61 -6.15 14.86 23.57
C LYS A 61 -5.85 14.16 24.91
N VAL A 62 -6.49 13.02 25.18
CA VAL A 62 -6.37 12.28 26.45
C VAL A 62 -5.51 11.05 26.20
N ASP A 63 -4.47 10.87 27.02
CA ASP A 63 -3.58 9.73 26.93
C ASP A 63 -4.35 8.41 27.04
N GLN A 64 -4.09 7.52 26.08
CA GLN A 64 -4.60 6.16 26.13
C GLN A 64 -3.73 5.32 27.08
N LEU A 65 -4.38 4.49 27.90
CA LEU A 65 -3.75 3.63 28.91
C LEU A 65 -3.07 2.41 28.28
N TYR A 66 -2.09 2.65 27.40
CA TYR A 66 -1.28 1.61 26.78
C TYR A 66 -0.08 1.26 27.68
N PRO A 67 0.20 -0.03 27.96
CA PRO A 67 1.37 -0.44 28.73
C PRO A 67 2.69 0.02 28.10
N ASP A 68 3.72 0.22 28.92
CA ASP A 68 5.06 0.53 28.43
C ASP A 68 5.59 -0.57 27.51
N HIS A 69 6.21 -0.15 26.40
CA HIS A 69 6.73 -1.06 25.38
C HIS A 69 7.89 -0.44 24.61
N SER A 70 8.87 -1.26 24.22
CA SER A 70 10.04 -0.82 23.44
C SER A 70 9.65 -0.28 22.07
N GLU A 71 8.76 -0.98 21.36
CA GLU A 71 8.27 -0.59 20.02
C GLU A 71 7.36 0.64 20.01
N ARG A 72 6.95 1.17 21.18
CA ARG A 72 6.01 2.30 21.30
C ARG A 72 6.66 3.61 20.87
N PHE A 73 6.06 4.32 19.92
CA PHE A 73 6.43 5.71 19.62
C PHE A 73 6.04 6.64 20.79
N ASP A 74 6.95 7.50 21.23
CA ASP A 74 6.77 8.39 22.40
C ASP A 74 6.81 9.90 22.07
N ARG A 75 7.48 10.28 20.98
CA ARG A 75 7.69 11.68 20.55
C ARG A 75 6.67 12.14 19.51
N TRP A 76 6.22 11.23 18.65
CA TRP A 76 5.38 11.54 17.50
C TRP A 76 4.12 10.66 17.47
N PRO A 77 2.90 11.23 17.36
CA PRO A 77 1.64 10.49 17.22
C PRO A 77 1.58 9.55 16.01
N GLN A 78 2.13 8.35 16.16
CA GLN A 78 2.31 7.35 15.11
C GLN A 78 2.01 5.91 15.58
N VAL A 79 1.71 5.03 14.64
CA VAL A 79 1.42 3.60 14.83
C VAL A 79 1.84 2.82 13.58
N LEU A 80 2.30 1.57 13.73
CA LEU A 80 2.46 0.61 12.63
C LEU A 80 1.41 -0.51 12.71
N CYS A 81 1.18 -1.18 11.59
CA CYS A 81 0.53 -2.49 11.56
C CYS A 81 1.47 -3.59 12.08
N ARG A 82 0.91 -4.75 12.44
CA ARG A 82 1.67 -5.94 12.90
C ARG A 82 2.29 -6.72 11.75
N GLU A 83 1.70 -6.61 10.56
CA GLU A 83 2.02 -7.39 9.38
C GLU A 83 3.20 -6.76 8.62
N GLY A 84 4.33 -7.46 8.57
CA GLY A 84 5.50 -7.06 7.77
C GLY A 84 5.39 -7.58 6.34
N LEU A 85 5.46 -6.68 5.36
CA LEU A 85 5.24 -6.99 3.95
C LEU A 85 6.55 -7.18 3.18
N SER A 86 6.71 -8.33 2.53
CA SER A 86 7.89 -8.68 1.72
C SER A 86 7.53 -9.19 0.31
N GLY A 87 6.39 -8.77 -0.24
CA GLY A 87 5.87 -9.20 -1.54
C GLY A 87 5.15 -8.08 -2.31
N SER A 88 4.33 -8.46 -3.29
CA SER A 88 3.57 -7.54 -4.16
C SER A 88 2.19 -7.21 -3.57
N CYS A 89 2.17 -6.39 -2.51
CA CYS A 89 1.00 -6.12 -1.66
C CYS A 89 0.20 -4.89 -2.11
N TYR A 90 -1.13 -4.89 -1.90
CA TYR A 90 -1.99 -3.73 -2.13
C TYR A 90 -2.90 -3.47 -0.93
N TRP A 91 -2.95 -2.22 -0.46
CA TRP A 91 -3.91 -1.82 0.56
C TRP A 91 -4.42 -0.39 0.34
N GLU A 92 -5.53 -0.06 0.99
CA GLU A 92 -6.17 1.24 0.88
C GLU A 92 -6.49 1.82 2.25
N ALA A 93 -6.29 3.12 2.42
CA ALA A 93 -6.62 3.86 3.63
C ALA A 93 -7.45 5.11 3.30
N LYS A 94 -8.49 5.36 4.11
CA LYS A 94 -9.28 6.59 4.07
C LYS A 94 -8.87 7.47 5.25
N TRP A 95 -8.78 8.79 5.03
CA TRP A 95 -8.32 9.73 6.06
C TRP A 95 -9.25 10.94 6.25
N SER A 96 -9.12 11.61 7.41
CA SER A 96 -9.87 12.82 7.78
C SER A 96 -8.98 13.86 8.47
N GLY A 97 -9.53 15.06 8.66
CA GLY A 97 -8.86 16.17 9.34
C GLY A 97 -7.88 16.94 8.46
N GLU A 98 -6.92 17.59 9.09
CA GLU A 98 -6.01 18.56 8.47
C GLU A 98 -4.69 17.97 7.98
N GLY A 99 -4.27 16.83 8.50
CA GLY A 99 -2.96 16.26 8.18
C GLY A 99 -2.73 14.87 8.73
N VAL A 100 -2.37 13.94 7.83
CA VAL A 100 -1.95 12.58 8.17
C VAL A 100 -0.72 12.15 7.38
N ARG A 101 0.04 11.18 7.90
CA ARG A 101 0.98 10.35 7.12
C ARG A 101 0.36 8.99 6.85
N ILE A 102 0.50 8.52 5.61
CA ILE A 102 0.24 7.16 5.16
C ILE A 102 1.60 6.63 4.68
N ALA A 103 2.11 5.55 5.28
CA ALA A 103 3.51 5.18 5.17
C ALA A 103 3.76 3.67 5.17
N VAL A 104 5.00 3.31 4.89
CA VAL A 104 5.60 2.03 5.28
C VAL A 104 6.97 2.29 5.94
N ALA A 105 7.35 1.44 6.89
CA ALA A 105 8.63 1.52 7.58
C ALA A 105 9.24 0.14 7.80
N TYR A 106 10.56 0.09 7.84
CA TYR A 106 11.31 -1.00 8.45
C TYR A 106 10.99 -1.12 9.95
N LYS A 107 11.05 -2.33 10.50
CA LYS A 107 10.86 -2.54 11.95
C LYS A 107 11.98 -1.87 12.74
N SER A 108 13.18 -1.83 12.16
CA SER A 108 14.36 -1.18 12.73
C SER A 108 14.30 0.36 12.79
N ILE A 109 13.16 0.99 12.45
CA ILE A 109 12.92 2.43 12.65
C ILE A 109 13.04 2.82 14.13
N GLN A 110 13.64 3.98 14.40
CA GLN A 110 13.73 4.51 15.75
C GLN A 110 12.33 4.78 16.33
N ARG A 111 12.10 4.34 17.57
CA ARG A 111 10.81 4.46 18.28
C ARG A 111 10.78 5.67 19.20
N LYS A 112 11.89 5.88 19.91
CA LYS A 112 12.03 6.87 20.98
C LYS A 112 12.56 8.20 20.44
N GLY A 113 12.12 9.32 20.99
CA GLY A 113 12.71 10.63 20.73
C GLY A 113 14.17 10.70 21.16
N GLY A 114 14.97 11.59 20.53
CA GLY A 114 16.26 11.97 21.10
C GLY A 114 16.10 12.94 22.27
N SER A 115 17.20 13.24 22.95
CA SER A 115 17.22 14.28 24.00
C SER A 115 17.08 15.70 23.44
N ASP A 116 17.40 15.91 22.16
CA ASP A 116 17.08 17.13 21.44
C ASP A 116 15.65 17.06 20.90
N GLU A 117 14.86 18.07 21.26
CA GLU A 117 13.49 18.28 20.85
C GLU A 117 13.29 18.37 19.33
N SER A 118 14.35 18.76 18.59
CA SER A 118 14.35 18.87 17.13
C SER A 118 14.42 17.52 16.39
N THR A 119 14.77 16.44 17.10
CA THR A 119 15.01 15.12 16.48
C THR A 119 13.78 14.55 15.77
N THR A 120 13.98 14.12 14.52
CA THR A 120 12.91 13.55 13.68
C THR A 120 13.20 12.14 13.18
N ASP A 121 14.18 11.46 13.79
CA ASP A 121 14.67 10.14 13.39
C ASP A 121 13.61 9.05 13.55
N SER A 122 12.64 9.25 14.46
CA SER A 122 11.47 8.40 14.64
C SER A 122 10.24 8.82 13.81
N LEU A 123 10.28 9.95 13.08
CA LEU A 123 9.15 10.47 12.29
C LEU A 123 9.12 9.85 10.88
N LEU A 124 7.99 9.25 10.50
CA LEU A 124 7.81 8.54 9.23
C LEU A 124 8.13 9.45 8.02
N GLY A 125 9.05 8.99 7.17
CA GLY A 125 9.57 9.71 6.00
C GLY A 125 10.68 10.72 6.29
N ARG A 126 11.10 10.93 7.55
CA ARG A 126 12.26 11.76 7.91
C ARG A 126 13.54 10.99 8.22
N ASN A 127 13.51 9.67 8.10
CA ASN A 127 14.67 8.77 8.15
C ASN A 127 14.78 7.95 6.85
N ASP A 128 15.92 7.28 6.68
CA ASP A 128 16.24 6.30 5.65
C ASP A 128 15.47 4.98 5.76
N LYS A 129 14.84 4.72 6.91
CA LYS A 129 14.10 3.49 7.23
C LYS A 129 12.59 3.54 6.92
N SER A 130 12.10 4.62 6.32
CA SER A 130 10.67 4.77 6.03
C SER A 130 10.36 5.66 4.82
N TRP A 131 9.20 5.39 4.23
CA TRP A 131 8.67 6.07 3.05
C TRP A 131 7.22 6.44 3.34
N SER A 132 6.83 7.69 3.10
CA SER A 132 5.50 8.18 3.46
C SER A 132 4.92 9.15 2.44
N LEU A 133 3.61 9.20 2.39
CA LEU A 133 2.83 10.27 1.79
C LEU A 133 2.19 11.08 2.92
N TRP A 134 2.57 12.34 3.05
CA TRP A 134 1.79 13.33 3.80
C TRP A 134 0.56 13.73 2.97
N CYS A 135 -0.61 13.71 3.61
CA CYS A 135 -1.88 14.10 3.00
C CYS A 135 -2.51 15.23 3.84
N SER A 136 -2.71 16.41 3.24
CA SER A 136 -3.58 17.46 3.79
C SER A 136 -4.66 17.86 2.79
N PRO A 137 -5.69 18.64 3.17
CA PRO A 137 -6.70 19.15 2.25
C PRO A 137 -6.16 20.04 1.11
N LEU A 138 -4.94 20.57 1.25
CA LEU A 138 -4.36 21.58 0.33
C LEU A 138 -3.24 21.05 -0.58
N ARG A 139 -2.44 20.09 -0.10
CA ARG A 139 -1.34 19.48 -0.87
C ARG A 139 -0.95 18.12 -0.31
N TYR A 140 -0.42 17.26 -1.15
CA TYR A 140 0.22 16.03 -0.73
C TYR A 140 1.76 16.20 -0.79
N THR A 141 2.51 15.36 -0.08
CA THR A 141 3.98 15.40 -0.13
C THR A 141 4.54 14.00 0.12
N ALA A 142 5.20 13.42 -0.89
CA ALA A 142 5.96 12.19 -0.70
C ALA A 142 7.26 12.49 0.04
N MET A 143 7.59 11.75 1.10
CA MET A 143 8.77 11.96 1.94
C MET A 143 9.50 10.65 2.27
N HIS A 144 10.83 10.69 2.13
CA HIS A 144 11.78 9.65 2.53
C HIS A 144 13.13 10.31 2.84
N ASN A 145 13.85 9.84 3.86
CA ASN A 145 15.17 10.37 4.27
C ASN A 145 15.20 11.91 4.37
N ASN A 146 14.16 12.48 4.98
CA ASN A 146 13.89 13.91 5.16
C ASN A 146 13.78 14.75 3.85
N LYS A 147 13.90 14.12 2.68
CA LYS A 147 13.68 14.73 1.36
C LYS A 147 12.20 14.63 1.01
N GLY A 148 11.62 15.71 0.48
CA GLY A 148 10.19 15.81 0.19
C GLY A 148 9.92 16.22 -1.26
N THR A 149 9.04 15.49 -1.94
CA THR A 149 8.48 15.86 -3.25
C THR A 149 7.06 16.36 -3.05
N GLY A 150 6.80 17.63 -3.35
CA GLY A 150 5.46 18.22 -3.30
C GLY A 150 4.57 17.69 -4.44
N ILE A 151 3.33 17.36 -4.13
CA ILE A 151 2.35 16.81 -5.08
C ILE A 151 1.06 17.64 -4.97
N PRO A 152 0.48 18.12 -6.09
CA PRO A 152 -0.81 18.81 -6.07
C PRO A 152 -1.88 17.96 -5.37
N ALA A 153 -2.76 18.59 -4.58
CA ALA A 153 -3.89 17.87 -4.00
C ALA A 153 -4.77 17.29 -5.13
N PRO A 154 -5.18 16.01 -5.06
CA PRO A 154 -6.09 15.45 -6.05
C PRO A 154 -7.41 16.20 -6.09
N SER A 155 -7.95 16.46 -7.28
CA SER A 155 -9.28 17.06 -7.46
C SER A 155 -10.41 16.24 -6.83
N SER A 156 -10.14 14.96 -6.53
CA SER A 156 -11.05 14.09 -5.79
C SER A 156 -11.03 14.36 -4.29
N ARG A 157 -12.18 14.75 -3.75
CA ARG A 157 -12.41 14.90 -2.30
C ARG A 157 -12.63 13.56 -1.57
N SER A 158 -12.28 12.41 -2.17
CA SER A 158 -12.47 11.08 -1.58
C SER A 158 -11.71 10.86 -0.27
N ARG A 159 -10.55 11.54 -0.13
CA ARG A 159 -9.55 11.33 0.94
C ARG A 159 -9.20 9.83 1.12
N ARG A 160 -9.11 9.10 0.00
CA ARG A 160 -8.81 7.67 -0.05
C ARG A 160 -7.55 7.44 -0.88
N VAL A 161 -6.53 6.85 -0.27
CA VAL A 161 -5.23 6.57 -0.89
C VAL A 161 -5.03 5.06 -0.97
N ALA A 162 -4.63 4.57 -2.13
CA ALA A 162 -4.13 3.21 -2.31
C ALA A 162 -2.60 3.20 -2.28
N VAL A 163 -2.03 2.18 -1.66
CA VAL A 163 -0.60 1.91 -1.61
C VAL A 163 -0.37 0.55 -2.26
N TYR A 164 0.52 0.52 -3.25
CA TYR A 164 0.99 -0.70 -3.89
C TYR A 164 2.49 -0.84 -3.61
N LEU A 165 2.86 -1.90 -2.90
CA LEU A 165 4.23 -2.32 -2.70
C LEU A 165 4.55 -3.45 -3.68
N ASP A 166 5.72 -3.39 -4.28
CA ASP A 166 6.27 -4.45 -5.13
C ASP A 166 7.68 -4.74 -4.62
N TRP A 167 7.77 -5.47 -3.49
CA TRP A 167 8.98 -5.51 -2.65
C TRP A 167 10.19 -6.06 -3.43
N LEU A 168 10.02 -7.13 -4.21
CA LEU A 168 11.06 -7.73 -5.04
C LEU A 168 11.52 -6.82 -6.19
N ALA A 169 10.60 -6.04 -6.77
CA ALA A 169 10.90 -5.07 -7.83
C ALA A 169 11.41 -3.73 -7.27
N GLY A 170 11.49 -3.56 -5.94
CA GLY A 170 11.96 -2.35 -5.30
C GLY A 170 11.07 -1.12 -5.49
N THR A 171 9.78 -1.28 -5.82
CA THR A 171 8.87 -0.14 -6.08
C THR A 171 7.77 0.00 -5.02
N LEU A 172 7.56 1.23 -4.54
CA LEU A 172 6.45 1.58 -3.65
C LEU A 172 5.68 2.77 -4.24
N SER A 173 4.43 2.50 -4.68
CA SER A 173 3.59 3.45 -5.41
C SER A 173 2.37 3.87 -4.61
N PHE A 174 2.09 5.17 -4.62
CA PHE A 174 0.92 5.79 -3.99
C PHE A 174 -0.06 6.29 -5.07
N TYR A 175 -1.36 6.09 -4.85
CA TYR A 175 -2.43 6.50 -5.76
C TYR A 175 -3.60 7.14 -5.00
N SER A 176 -4.22 8.15 -5.58
CA SER A 176 -5.52 8.68 -5.16
C SER A 176 -6.63 7.81 -5.73
N VAL A 177 -7.63 7.48 -4.92
CA VAL A 177 -8.76 6.60 -5.32
C VAL A 177 -10.04 7.42 -5.43
N SER A 178 -10.64 7.45 -6.62
CA SER A 178 -11.85 8.24 -6.90
C SER A 178 -12.80 7.47 -7.79
N SER A 179 -14.01 7.14 -7.29
CA SER A 179 -15.01 6.35 -8.02
C SER A 179 -14.39 5.16 -8.75
N ASP A 180 -13.65 4.34 -8.00
CA ASP A 180 -12.92 3.14 -8.43
C ASP A 180 -11.82 3.34 -9.50
N THR A 181 -11.53 4.59 -9.86
CA THR A 181 -10.36 4.99 -10.65
C THR A 181 -9.17 5.28 -9.74
N LEU A 182 -7.97 4.89 -10.20
CA LEU A 182 -6.69 5.12 -9.53
C LEU A 182 -5.92 6.20 -10.30
N THR A 183 -5.62 7.32 -9.64
CA THR A 183 -4.73 8.37 -10.16
C THR A 183 -3.38 8.24 -9.46
N HIS A 184 -2.29 8.08 -10.20
CA HIS A 184 -0.94 8.01 -9.63
C HIS A 184 -0.57 9.31 -8.90
N LEU A 185 0.22 9.20 -7.83
CA LEU A 185 0.70 10.33 -7.03
C LEU A 185 2.23 10.35 -6.95
N HIS A 186 2.84 9.20 -6.67
CA HIS A 186 4.29 9.06 -6.54
C HIS A 186 4.70 7.58 -6.58
N THR A 187 5.93 7.30 -7.02
CA THR A 187 6.58 5.99 -6.85
C THR A 187 7.99 6.18 -6.33
N PHE A 188 8.27 5.64 -5.15
CA PHE A 188 9.63 5.46 -4.67
C PHE A 188 10.24 4.21 -5.30
N HIS A 189 11.53 4.30 -5.62
CA HIS A 189 12.37 3.19 -6.05
C HIS A 189 13.47 2.99 -4.99
N SER A 190 13.64 1.77 -4.49
CA SER A 190 14.59 1.45 -3.42
C SER A 190 14.91 -0.05 -3.42
N THR A 191 16.10 -0.45 -2.97
CA THR A 191 16.38 -1.86 -2.66
C THR A 191 15.91 -2.14 -1.24
N PHE A 192 14.81 -2.87 -1.09
CA PHE A 192 14.28 -3.20 0.24
C PHE A 192 15.03 -4.37 0.86
N THR A 193 15.43 -4.24 2.13
CA THR A 193 16.35 -5.16 2.82
C THR A 193 15.73 -5.89 4.02
N GLU A 194 14.62 -5.38 4.56
CA GLU A 194 13.80 -6.06 5.56
C GLU A 194 12.29 -5.88 5.22
N PRO A 195 11.37 -6.64 5.84
CA PRO A 195 9.94 -6.48 5.61
C PRO A 195 9.43 -5.08 5.96
N LEU A 196 8.50 -4.57 5.15
CA LEU A 196 7.93 -3.23 5.29
C LEU A 196 6.58 -3.28 6.02
N TYR A 197 6.51 -2.63 7.17
CA TYR A 197 5.32 -2.54 8.00
C TYR A 197 4.52 -1.28 7.61
N PRO A 198 3.25 -1.39 7.20
CA PRO A 198 2.37 -0.24 7.00
C PRO A 198 2.30 0.63 8.25
N GLY A 199 2.23 1.95 8.08
CA GLY A 199 2.34 2.90 9.17
C GLY A 199 1.54 4.17 8.95
N PHE A 200 1.10 4.77 10.05
CA PHE A 200 0.24 5.94 10.07
C PHE A 200 0.71 6.94 11.09
N GLY A 201 0.63 8.23 10.74
CA GLY A 201 0.84 9.33 11.67
C GLY A 201 -0.34 10.29 11.63
N VAL A 202 -0.87 10.66 12.79
CA VAL A 202 -2.12 11.44 12.90
C VAL A 202 -1.93 12.50 13.98
N TYR A 203 -1.79 13.77 13.59
CA TYR A 203 -1.12 14.79 14.42
C TYR A 203 -2.04 15.90 14.94
N HIS A 204 -3.29 15.95 14.49
CA HIS A 204 -4.22 17.04 14.77
C HIS A 204 -5.59 16.53 15.19
N MET A 205 -6.26 17.26 16.09
CA MET A 205 -7.62 16.96 16.54
C MET A 205 -8.60 16.79 15.37
N GLY A 206 -9.47 15.77 15.44
CA GLY A 206 -10.40 15.40 14.36
C GLY A 206 -9.77 14.69 13.16
N SER A 207 -8.43 14.51 13.15
CA SER A 207 -7.76 13.70 12.13
C SER A 207 -7.81 12.22 12.48
N SER A 208 -8.01 11.39 11.47
CA SER A 208 -8.06 9.93 11.60
C SER A 208 -7.62 9.25 10.31
N VAL A 209 -7.24 7.97 10.41
CA VAL A 209 -7.05 7.08 9.26
C VAL A 209 -7.74 5.76 9.55
N SER A 210 -8.49 5.21 8.59
CA SER A 210 -9.02 3.84 8.64
C SER A 210 -8.59 3.03 7.42
N LEU A 211 -8.21 1.78 7.68
CA LEU A 211 -7.92 0.75 6.68
C LEU A 211 -9.23 0.31 6.02
N VAL A 212 -9.27 0.35 4.69
CA VAL A 212 -10.47 0.01 3.92
C VAL A 212 -10.48 -1.48 3.62
N SER A 213 -11.56 -2.18 3.98
CA SER A 213 -11.82 -3.53 3.45
C SER A 213 -12.06 -3.45 1.93
N VAL A 214 -11.11 -3.96 1.13
CA VAL A 214 -11.24 -3.98 -0.33
C VAL A 214 -11.65 -5.36 -0.81
N VAL A 215 -12.92 -5.51 -1.19
CA VAL A 215 -13.40 -6.67 -1.95
C VAL A 215 -12.95 -6.49 -3.40
N PHE A 216 -12.00 -7.32 -3.85
CA PHE A 216 -11.33 -7.10 -5.14
C PHE A 216 -12.14 -7.59 -6.34
N CYS A 217 -12.16 -6.77 -7.39
CA CYS A 217 -12.38 -7.23 -8.76
C CYS A 217 -11.04 -7.27 -9.50
N LYS A 218 -10.73 -8.39 -10.18
CA LYS A 218 -9.43 -8.64 -10.85
C LYS A 218 -8.97 -7.51 -11.78
N CYS A 219 -9.91 -6.76 -12.35
CA CYS A 219 -9.66 -5.65 -13.29
C CYS A 219 -8.78 -4.52 -12.73
N ARG A 220 -8.74 -4.26 -11.41
CA ARG A 220 -7.89 -3.20 -10.84
C ARG A 220 -6.40 -3.51 -10.94
N LEU A 221 -5.99 -4.72 -10.58
CA LEU A 221 -4.59 -5.14 -10.54
C LEU A 221 -3.95 -5.08 -11.95
N LEU A 222 -4.71 -5.48 -12.96
CA LEU A 222 -4.31 -5.42 -14.37
C LEU A 222 -4.04 -3.98 -14.85
N LYS A 223 -4.79 -2.98 -14.37
CA LYS A 223 -4.51 -1.56 -14.69
C LYS A 223 -3.19 -1.09 -14.08
N MET A 224 -2.92 -1.46 -12.82
CA MET A 224 -1.68 -1.06 -12.12
C MET A 224 -0.42 -1.71 -12.71
N LYS A 225 -0.54 -2.92 -13.28
CA LYS A 225 0.54 -3.54 -14.06
C LYS A 225 0.70 -2.90 -15.44
N LYS A 226 -0.38 -2.60 -16.17
CA LYS A 226 -0.31 -1.96 -17.50
C LYS A 226 0.33 -0.57 -17.47
N SER A 227 0.19 0.19 -16.39
CA SER A 227 0.89 1.48 -16.24
C SER A 227 2.42 1.36 -16.04
N LYS A 228 2.99 0.14 -16.01
CA LYS A 228 4.45 -0.09 -16.07
C LYS A 228 4.96 -0.40 -17.50
N THR A 229 4.10 -0.54 -18.51
CA THR A 229 4.48 -1.13 -19.82
C THR A 229 4.37 -0.24 -21.06
N GLU A 230 3.96 1.03 -20.92
CA GLU A 230 3.99 2.00 -22.03
C GLU A 230 5.24 2.88 -21.91
N PRO A 231 6.20 2.82 -22.86
CA PRO A 231 7.31 3.76 -22.90
C PRO A 231 6.81 5.14 -23.34
N HIS A 232 7.44 6.21 -22.85
CA HIS A 232 7.17 7.56 -23.33
C HIS A 232 7.62 7.69 -24.79
N SER A 233 6.67 7.61 -25.73
CA SER A 233 6.86 8.12 -27.09
C SER A 233 6.80 9.64 -27.04
N SER A 234 7.97 10.29 -27.00
CA SER A 234 8.11 11.69 -27.36
C SER A 234 7.94 11.83 -28.87
N GLU A 235 6.93 12.59 -29.29
CA GLU A 235 6.79 13.06 -30.67
C GLU A 235 7.29 14.52 -30.74
N GLU A 236 8.18 14.80 -31.70
CA GLU A 236 8.53 16.15 -32.19
C GLU A 236 7.74 16.45 -33.48
#